data_AF-A0AAD6CQ53-F1
#
_entry.id   AF-A0AAD6CQ53-F1
#
_cell.length_a   1.000
_cell.length_b   1.000
_cell.length_c   1.000
_cell.angle_alpha   90.00
_cell.angle_beta   90.00
_cell.angle_gamma   90.00
#
_symmetry.space_group_name_H-M   'P 1'
#
loop_
_entity.id
_entity.type
_entity.pdbx_description
1 polymer ?
#
loop_
_entity_poly.entity_id
_entity_poly.type
_entity_poly.pdbx_seq_one_letter_code
_entity_poly.pdbx_strand_id
1 'polypeptide(L)'
;MKRKATDTLQGSPLKGLRFEPRGHEEASVSDNSSVDGELSAAALEKRKLRKSLTAELQRLKDDVAELTEWTEKTESDTNLDSSRGLDHFLSLLSEESSYINRPVPRQAPVPLSSLLSTLLPFSKNISRPAPPSSPLPTNPFALKDSSQSPSYLTVFAPLALHTNTSRTTVTKTSTFLETHTLTFTPPPPFPSSLYNISVVYESDPETQSVIAVSVPTGSESKKRRVPTVLRRWIDARLANPLLKLDVATLCWGINRYWEASVTRARLWSRIDHKHGSGGRKSKFPESETGVITLSELRRLIPHLDRSSMVIRSKSSGGDPRVLLSNTLTIDDWTGEPQLRPELSVSPSGSSGGPGKKIDQEAKKLFHALLKDDTFNSTQSIVEGVHFDAVVRATEGVLGALFGRD
;
A
#
# COMPACT_ATOMS: atom_id res chain seq x y z
N MET A 1 3.21 1.24 -87.73
CA MET A 1 3.47 -0.17 -88.12
C MET A 1 4.56 -0.74 -87.20
N LYS A 2 4.38 -2.02 -86.77
CA LYS A 2 5.31 -3.05 -86.24
C LYS A 2 6.83 -2.80 -86.40
N ARG A 3 7.79 -3.33 -85.62
CA ARG A 3 7.94 -4.16 -84.41
C ARG A 3 9.48 -4.28 -84.13
N LYS A 4 9.82 -4.63 -82.88
CA LYS A 4 10.93 -5.52 -82.41
C LYS A 4 12.38 -5.00 -82.22
N ALA A 5 13.01 -5.71 -81.28
CA ALA A 5 14.23 -5.47 -80.50
C ALA A 5 15.51 -6.11 -81.04
N THR A 6 16.67 -5.69 -80.48
CA THR A 6 17.87 -6.45 -79.99
C THR A 6 18.95 -5.39 -79.65
N ASP A 7 19.41 -5.19 -78.42
CA ASP A 7 20.36 -5.99 -77.61
C ASP A 7 21.81 -5.98 -78.16
N THR A 8 22.77 -5.42 -77.40
CA THR A 8 24.18 -5.87 -77.26
C THR A 8 25.04 -4.96 -76.34
N LEU A 9 25.53 -5.56 -75.24
CA LEU A 9 26.92 -5.65 -74.75
C LEU A 9 27.68 -4.44 -74.14
N GLN A 10 27.88 -4.49 -72.82
CA GLN A 10 29.17 -4.63 -72.08
C GLN A 10 28.93 -4.18 -70.62
N GLY A 11 29.30 -4.87 -69.54
CA GLY A 11 30.13 -6.05 -69.31
C GLY A 11 30.60 -5.96 -67.85
N SER A 12 29.91 -6.64 -66.93
CA SER A 12 30.25 -6.71 -65.49
C SER A 12 31.03 -7.99 -65.20
N PRO A 13 32.18 -7.96 -64.51
CA PRO A 13 32.90 -9.17 -64.15
C PRO A 13 32.33 -9.76 -62.84
N LEU A 14 31.79 -10.97 -63.02
CA LEU A 14 31.33 -11.97 -62.05
C LEU A 14 32.46 -12.38 -61.07
N LYS A 15 32.17 -12.57 -59.77
CA LYS A 15 31.87 -13.83 -59.05
C LYS A 15 33.06 -14.56 -58.39
N GLY A 16 32.75 -15.11 -57.20
CA GLY A 16 33.39 -16.26 -56.53
C GLY A 16 34.05 -15.84 -55.21
N LEU A 17 33.87 -16.48 -54.06
CA LEU A 17 33.32 -17.79 -53.72
C LEU A 17 32.97 -17.85 -52.21
N ARG A 18 32.14 -18.85 -51.89
CA ARG A 18 31.51 -19.26 -50.61
C ARG A 18 32.37 -19.38 -49.33
N PHE A 19 31.68 -19.08 -48.21
CA PHE A 19 31.63 -19.71 -46.86
C PHE A 19 32.13 -21.18 -46.77
N GLU A 20 32.65 -21.77 -45.66
CA GLU A 20 32.34 -21.67 -44.21
C GLU A 20 33.44 -22.42 -43.34
N PRO A 21 33.30 -22.88 -42.06
CA PRO A 21 34.11 -22.50 -40.88
C PRO A 21 34.81 -23.65 -40.09
N ARG A 22 35.68 -23.31 -39.11
CA ARG A 22 36.13 -24.08 -37.90
C ARG A 22 37.41 -23.38 -37.37
N GLY A 23 37.77 -23.23 -36.10
CA GLY A 23 37.38 -23.85 -34.83
C GLY A 23 38.68 -24.01 -34.01
N HIS A 24 38.76 -23.41 -32.81
CA HIS A 24 39.66 -23.61 -31.65
C HIS A 24 41.16 -23.98 -31.78
N GLU A 25 42.01 -23.18 -31.11
CA GLU A 25 43.18 -23.52 -30.23
C GLU A 25 44.10 -22.28 -30.14
N GLU A 26 44.14 -21.55 -29.02
CA GLU A 26 45.10 -21.62 -27.89
C GLU A 26 46.56 -21.19 -28.19
N ALA A 27 47.06 -20.30 -27.31
CA ALA A 27 48.46 -19.88 -27.07
C ALA A 27 49.16 -19.11 -28.22
N SER A 28 50.02 -18.11 -28.04
CA SER A 28 50.60 -17.39 -26.90
C SER A 28 51.51 -16.28 -27.47
N VAL A 29 51.48 -15.10 -26.85
CA VAL A 29 52.66 -14.24 -26.52
C VAL A 29 53.47 -13.54 -27.64
N SER A 30 53.74 -12.25 -27.34
CA SER A 30 54.76 -11.31 -27.86
C SER A 30 54.43 -10.54 -29.13
N ASP A 31 54.11 -9.24 -29.09
CA ASP A 31 54.84 -8.06 -28.59
C ASP A 31 55.63 -7.33 -29.71
N ASN A 32 55.37 -6.02 -29.78
CA ASN A 32 56.03 -4.95 -30.52
C ASN A 32 56.03 -4.94 -32.07
N SER A 33 55.17 -4.06 -32.61
CA SER A 33 55.73 -2.91 -33.34
C SER A 33 54.85 -1.67 -33.11
N SER A 34 55.45 -0.70 -32.45
CA SER A 34 54.98 0.65 -32.20
C SER A 34 54.85 1.42 -33.50
N VAL A 35 53.66 1.98 -33.73
CA VAL A 35 53.52 3.22 -34.52
C VAL A 35 52.73 4.17 -33.64
N ASP A 36 53.49 4.98 -32.90
CA ASP A 36 53.04 6.20 -32.25
C ASP A 36 52.57 7.18 -33.33
N GLY A 37 51.28 7.11 -33.65
CA GLY A 37 50.55 8.23 -34.22
C GLY A 37 49.91 8.99 -33.07
N GLU A 38 50.34 10.24 -32.85
CA GLU A 38 49.78 11.17 -31.86
C GLU A 38 48.24 11.18 -31.95
N LEU A 39 47.61 10.43 -31.05
CA LEU A 39 46.17 10.47 -30.88
C LEU A 39 45.85 11.81 -30.24
N SER A 40 45.12 12.67 -30.96
CA SER A 40 44.72 13.99 -30.44
C SER A 40 44.07 13.84 -29.06
N ALA A 41 44.18 14.86 -28.22
CA ALA A 41 43.63 14.85 -26.86
C ALA A 41 42.16 14.35 -26.81
N ALA A 42 41.36 14.66 -27.85
CA ALA A 42 40.00 14.19 -28.02
C ALA A 42 39.88 12.66 -28.23
N ALA A 43 40.84 12.02 -28.91
CA ALA A 43 40.86 10.57 -29.11
C ALA A 43 41.26 9.82 -27.81
N LEU A 44 42.17 10.38 -27.02
CA LEU A 44 42.52 9.85 -25.70
C LEU A 44 41.37 9.99 -24.70
N GLU A 45 40.68 11.13 -24.68
CA GLU A 45 39.48 11.32 -23.86
C GLU A 45 38.34 10.39 -24.26
N LYS A 46 38.10 10.21 -25.57
CA LYS A 46 37.10 9.25 -26.08
C LYS A 46 37.43 7.82 -25.68
N ARG A 47 38.72 7.44 -25.66
CA ARG A 47 39.16 6.12 -25.20
C ARG A 47 38.97 5.94 -23.69
N LYS A 48 39.23 6.98 -22.88
CA LYS A 48 38.95 6.98 -21.43
C LYS A 48 37.46 6.88 -21.14
N LEU A 49 36.63 7.66 -21.83
CA LEU A 49 35.17 7.61 -21.71
C LEU A 49 34.61 6.25 -22.10
N ARG A 50 35.10 5.65 -23.19
CA ARG A 50 34.70 4.29 -23.58
C ARG A 50 35.05 3.27 -22.52
N LYS A 51 36.27 3.32 -21.96
CA LYS A 51 36.67 2.42 -20.87
C LYS A 51 35.82 2.61 -19.61
N SER A 52 35.50 3.86 -19.26
CA SER A 52 34.61 4.18 -18.14
C SER A 52 33.19 3.65 -18.34
N LEU A 53 32.61 3.87 -19.53
CA LEU A 53 31.28 3.38 -19.87
C LEU A 53 31.21 1.85 -19.91
N THR A 54 32.26 1.18 -20.40
CA THR A 54 32.30 -0.29 -20.38
C THR A 54 32.42 -0.85 -18.98
N ALA A 55 33.17 -0.17 -18.09
CA ALA A 55 33.26 -0.56 -16.68
C ALA A 55 31.93 -0.34 -15.95
N GLU A 56 31.24 0.77 -16.25
CA GLU A 56 29.91 1.07 -15.69
C GLU A 56 28.85 0.10 -16.20
N LEU A 57 28.86 -0.27 -17.48
CA LEU A 57 27.97 -1.30 -18.03
C LEU A 57 28.25 -2.68 -17.42
N GLN A 58 29.51 -3.03 -17.17
CA GLN A 58 29.85 -4.29 -16.53
C GLN A 58 29.38 -4.31 -15.08
N ARG A 59 29.63 -3.22 -14.33
CA ARG A 59 29.13 -3.06 -12.96
C ARG A 59 27.60 -3.18 -12.91
N LEU A 60 26.88 -2.46 -13.77
CA LEU A 60 25.41 -2.49 -13.80
C LEU A 60 24.87 -3.89 -14.15
N LYS A 61 25.59 -4.63 -15.01
CA LYS A 61 25.22 -6.00 -15.34
C LYS A 61 25.40 -6.94 -14.14
N ASP A 62 26.46 -6.74 -13.36
CA ASP A 62 26.72 -7.52 -12.16
C ASP A 62 25.70 -7.18 -11.06
N ASP A 63 25.36 -5.89 -10.89
CA ASP A 63 24.33 -5.42 -9.94
C ASP A 63 22.92 -5.98 -10.29
N VAL A 64 22.55 -6.01 -11.58
CA VAL A 64 21.28 -6.60 -12.03
C VAL A 64 21.26 -8.11 -11.80
N ALA A 65 22.38 -8.81 -12.02
CA ALA A 65 22.46 -10.24 -11.74
C ALA A 65 22.28 -10.53 -10.24
N GLU A 66 22.92 -9.73 -9.37
CA GLU A 66 22.75 -9.82 -7.92
C GLU A 66 21.29 -9.56 -7.51
N LEU A 67 20.64 -8.52 -8.05
CA LEU A 67 19.22 -8.22 -7.79
C LEU A 67 18.29 -9.36 -8.24
N THR A 68 18.57 -9.99 -9.38
CA THR A 68 17.77 -11.12 -9.86
C THR A 68 17.91 -12.34 -8.95
N GLU A 69 19.13 -12.64 -8.47
CA GLU A 69 19.37 -13.72 -7.52
C GLU A 69 18.67 -13.48 -6.17
N TRP A 70 18.67 -12.22 -5.69
CA TRP A 70 17.91 -11.83 -4.50
C TRP A 70 16.40 -11.95 -4.67
N THR A 71 15.89 -11.64 -5.87
CA THR A 71 14.46 -11.79 -6.18
C THR A 71 14.05 -13.27 -6.15
N GLU A 72 14.85 -14.15 -6.76
CA GLU A 72 14.60 -15.60 -6.72
C GLU A 72 14.72 -16.18 -5.30
N LYS A 73 15.65 -15.66 -4.49
CA LYS A 73 15.84 -16.08 -3.09
C LYS A 73 14.70 -15.62 -2.17
N THR A 74 14.16 -14.41 -2.39
CA THR A 74 13.02 -13.90 -1.61
C THR A 74 11.70 -14.55 -1.99
N GLU A 75 11.54 -15.02 -3.23
CA GLU A 75 10.38 -15.83 -3.63
C GLU A 75 10.41 -17.27 -3.06
N SER A 76 11.60 -17.79 -2.74
CA SER A 76 11.78 -19.18 -2.28
C SER A 76 11.90 -19.36 -0.77
N ASP A 77 12.27 -18.33 -0.01
CA ASP A 77 12.54 -18.42 1.44
C ASP A 77 11.52 -17.60 2.27
N THR A 78 10.69 -18.28 3.06
CA THR A 78 9.61 -17.65 3.85
C THR A 78 10.05 -17.01 5.18
N ASN A 79 11.36 -16.97 5.47
CA ASN A 79 11.91 -16.40 6.71
C ASN A 79 13.03 -15.40 6.42
N LEU A 80 12.66 -14.14 6.19
CA LEU A 80 13.60 -13.03 6.02
C LEU A 80 13.92 -12.37 7.36
N ASP A 81 14.62 -13.09 8.24
CA ASP A 81 15.01 -12.58 9.56
C ASP A 81 16.39 -11.89 9.58
N SER A 82 16.93 -11.51 8.42
CA SER A 82 18.23 -10.82 8.33
C SER A 82 18.06 -9.36 7.93
N SER A 83 17.93 -8.48 8.93
CA SER A 83 17.94 -7.02 8.77
C SER A 83 19.11 -6.50 7.90
N ARG A 84 20.24 -7.20 7.95
CA ARG A 84 21.44 -6.92 7.12
C ARG A 84 21.21 -7.05 5.62
N GLY A 85 20.34 -7.96 5.18
CA GLY A 85 20.00 -8.14 3.76
C GLY A 85 19.11 -7.03 3.24
N LEU A 86 18.19 -6.55 4.09
CA LEU A 86 17.30 -5.43 3.76
C LEU A 86 18.08 -4.12 3.69
N ASP A 87 19.03 -3.88 4.60
CA ASP A 87 19.89 -2.70 4.57
C ASP A 87 20.78 -2.66 3.30
N HIS A 88 21.31 -3.81 2.87
CA HIS A 88 22.08 -3.94 1.63
C HIS A 88 21.22 -3.67 0.39
N PHE A 89 20.02 -4.25 0.34
CA PHE A 89 19.03 -4.01 -0.72
C PHE A 89 18.59 -2.54 -0.79
N LEU A 90 18.30 -1.91 0.35
CA LEU A 90 18.00 -0.49 0.42
C LEU A 90 19.18 0.36 -0.06
N SER A 91 20.42 -0.07 0.20
CA SER A 91 21.61 0.60 -0.30
C SER A 91 21.72 0.52 -1.83
N LEU A 92 21.44 -0.66 -2.42
CA LEU A 92 21.44 -0.87 -3.87
C LEU A 92 20.36 -0.01 -4.56
N LEU A 93 19.13 0.00 -4.02
CA LEU A 93 18.05 0.86 -4.52
C LEU A 93 18.39 2.36 -4.40
N SER A 94 19.07 2.75 -3.32
CA SER A 94 19.48 4.13 -3.10
C SER A 94 20.60 4.55 -4.06
N GLU A 95 21.56 3.67 -4.36
CA GLU A 95 22.65 3.92 -5.31
C GLU A 95 22.13 4.08 -6.74
N GLU A 96 21.15 3.26 -7.17
CA GLU A 96 20.54 3.35 -8.50
C GLU A 96 19.68 4.62 -8.69
N SER A 97 19.01 5.11 -7.63
CA SER A 97 18.24 6.36 -7.67
C SER A 97 19.08 7.62 -7.91
N SER A 98 20.39 7.55 -7.69
CA SER A 98 21.34 8.65 -7.87
C SER A 98 21.57 8.98 -9.35
N TYR A 99 21.37 8.02 -10.24
CA TYR A 99 21.53 8.20 -11.68
C TYR A 99 20.31 8.85 -12.36
N ILE A 100 19.12 8.63 -11.80
CA ILE A 100 17.85 9.17 -12.31
C ILE A 100 17.75 10.68 -12.09
N ASN A 101 18.44 11.21 -11.07
CA ASN A 101 18.46 12.64 -10.74
C ASN A 101 19.61 13.43 -11.37
N ARG A 102 20.36 12.87 -12.34
CA ARG A 102 21.36 13.65 -13.07
C ARG A 102 20.65 14.75 -13.88
N PRO A 103 21.00 16.04 -13.71
CA PRO A 103 20.44 17.09 -14.53
C PRO A 103 20.74 16.79 -16.00
N VAL A 104 19.69 16.78 -16.83
CA VAL A 104 19.77 16.64 -18.29
C VAL A 104 20.86 17.60 -18.80
N PRO A 105 21.84 17.13 -19.60
CA PRO A 105 22.84 18.02 -20.18
C PRO A 105 22.12 19.16 -20.89
N ARG A 106 22.39 20.42 -20.50
CA ARG A 106 21.84 21.59 -21.19
C ARG A 106 22.16 21.44 -22.67
N GLN A 107 21.11 21.23 -23.48
CA GLN A 107 21.26 21.25 -24.94
C GLN A 107 21.89 22.59 -25.31
N ALA A 108 22.96 22.54 -26.10
CA ALA A 108 23.62 23.76 -26.57
C ALA A 108 22.57 24.66 -27.26
N PRO A 109 22.57 25.98 -27.00
CA PRO A 109 21.61 26.87 -27.61
C PRO A 109 21.74 26.79 -29.14
N VAL A 110 20.59 26.70 -29.81
CA VAL A 110 20.52 26.67 -31.27
C VAL A 110 21.23 27.94 -31.79
N PRO A 111 22.24 27.82 -32.66
CA PRO A 111 22.99 28.99 -33.11
C PRO A 111 22.05 29.95 -33.86
N LEU A 112 22.13 31.24 -33.53
CA LEU A 112 21.29 32.31 -34.12
C LEU A 112 21.35 32.34 -35.65
N SER A 113 22.44 31.86 -36.24
CA SER A 113 22.59 31.69 -37.69
C SER A 113 21.52 30.75 -38.29
N SER A 114 21.04 29.77 -37.54
CA SER A 114 19.95 28.87 -37.95
C SER A 114 18.56 29.51 -37.85
N LEU A 115 18.43 30.64 -37.15
CA LEU A 115 17.20 31.44 -37.01
C LEU A 115 17.16 32.56 -38.05
N LEU A 116 18.31 33.08 -38.46
CA LEU A 116 18.42 34.06 -39.54
C LEU A 116 18.25 33.43 -40.94
N SER A 117 18.60 32.14 -41.09
CA SER A 117 18.42 31.42 -42.34
C SER A 117 16.96 31.16 -42.72
N THR A 118 16.01 31.23 -41.77
CA THR A 118 14.56 31.13 -42.03
C THR A 118 13.93 32.44 -42.48
N LEU A 119 14.64 33.57 -42.37
CA LEU A 119 14.20 34.89 -42.80
C LEU A 119 14.63 35.22 -44.25
N LEU A 120 15.40 34.33 -44.88
CA LEU A 120 15.83 34.52 -46.27
C LEU A 120 14.75 33.99 -47.24
N PRO A 121 14.35 34.79 -48.25
CA PRO A 121 13.21 34.50 -49.13
C PRO A 121 13.38 33.27 -50.05
N PHE A 122 14.54 32.58 -50.00
CA PHE A 122 14.82 31.38 -50.79
C PHE A 122 15.27 30.17 -49.96
N SER A 123 15.08 30.20 -48.63
CA SER A 123 15.33 28.99 -47.84
C SER A 123 14.24 27.97 -48.19
N LYS A 124 14.59 26.95 -48.99
CA LYS A 124 13.73 25.78 -49.16
C LYS A 124 13.38 25.29 -47.77
N ASN A 125 12.10 25.08 -47.49
CA ASN A 125 11.61 24.39 -46.30
C ASN A 125 12.27 23.00 -46.27
N ILE A 126 13.44 22.90 -45.65
CA ILE A 126 14.04 21.62 -45.29
C ILE A 126 13.08 21.08 -44.25
N SER A 127 12.29 20.09 -44.66
CA SER A 127 11.37 19.40 -43.76
C SER A 127 12.18 18.95 -42.55
N ARG A 128 11.97 19.62 -41.41
CA ARG A 128 12.59 19.27 -40.16
C ARG A 128 12.19 17.82 -39.92
N PRO A 129 13.14 16.86 -39.77
CA PRO A 129 12.79 15.59 -39.20
C PRO A 129 12.07 15.91 -37.90
N ALA A 130 10.83 15.42 -37.74
CA ALA A 130 10.10 15.61 -36.49
C ALA A 130 11.09 15.29 -35.37
N PRO A 131 11.33 16.22 -34.41
CA PRO A 131 12.22 15.91 -33.29
C PRO A 131 11.78 14.55 -32.77
N PRO A 132 12.69 13.57 -32.60
CA PRO A 132 12.30 12.28 -32.07
C PRO A 132 11.53 12.59 -30.80
N SER A 133 10.24 12.24 -30.79
CA SER A 133 9.39 12.48 -29.63
C SER A 133 10.15 11.85 -28.48
N SER A 134 10.67 12.66 -27.57
CA SER A 134 11.24 12.15 -26.34
C SER A 134 10.16 11.24 -25.78
N PRO A 135 10.42 9.94 -25.56
CA PRO A 135 9.40 9.07 -25.03
C PRO A 135 8.86 9.77 -23.78
N LEU A 136 7.53 9.94 -23.71
CA LEU A 136 6.89 10.41 -22.49
C LEU A 136 7.50 9.62 -21.34
N PRO A 137 7.92 10.28 -20.25
CA PRO A 137 8.55 9.61 -19.12
C PRO A 137 7.67 8.41 -18.76
N THR A 138 8.17 7.22 -19.08
CA THR A 138 7.43 5.99 -18.93
C THR A 138 7.55 5.67 -17.45
N ASN A 139 6.49 5.91 -16.70
CA ASN A 139 6.45 5.52 -15.30
C ASN A 139 6.75 4.01 -15.24
N PRO A 140 7.89 3.59 -14.65
CA PRO A 140 8.25 2.17 -14.57
C PRO A 140 7.25 1.37 -13.71
N PHE A 141 6.44 2.05 -12.89
CA PHE A 141 5.35 1.48 -12.12
C PHE A 141 3.98 1.57 -12.83
N ALA A 142 3.92 2.10 -14.05
CA ALA A 142 2.69 2.00 -14.84
C ALA A 142 2.45 0.53 -15.16
N LEU A 143 1.51 -0.08 -14.45
CA LEU A 143 1.09 -1.46 -14.63
C LEU A 143 0.47 -1.61 -16.03
N LYS A 144 1.32 -1.92 -17.02
CA LYS A 144 0.92 -2.14 -18.42
C LYS A 144 -0.02 -3.33 -18.54
N ASP A 145 0.14 -4.31 -17.63
CA ASP A 145 -0.76 -5.44 -17.48
C ASP A 145 -1.83 -5.15 -16.42
N SER A 146 -3.03 -4.81 -16.91
CA SER A 146 -4.21 -4.55 -16.08
C SER A 146 -4.64 -5.74 -15.20
N SER A 147 -4.10 -6.93 -15.43
CA SER A 147 -4.44 -8.14 -14.68
C SER A 147 -3.88 -8.17 -13.26
N GLN A 148 -2.72 -7.54 -13.01
CA GLN A 148 -2.11 -7.47 -11.68
C GLN A 148 -2.39 -6.15 -10.93
N SER A 149 -2.88 -5.12 -11.63
CA SER A 149 -3.23 -3.83 -11.03
C SER A 149 -4.23 -3.87 -9.86
N PRO A 150 -5.27 -4.72 -9.85
CA PRO A 150 -6.19 -4.73 -8.71
C PRO A 150 -5.51 -5.23 -7.42
N SER A 151 -4.56 -6.16 -7.52
CA SER A 151 -3.84 -6.68 -6.36
C SER A 151 -2.99 -5.59 -5.71
N TYR A 152 -2.19 -4.86 -6.50
CA TYR A 152 -1.34 -3.78 -5.98
C TYR A 152 -2.12 -2.60 -5.41
N LEU A 153 -3.26 -2.25 -6.01
CA LEU A 153 -4.12 -1.17 -5.53
C LEU A 153 -4.88 -1.51 -4.23
N THR A 154 -5.00 -2.79 -3.88
CA THR A 154 -5.78 -3.23 -2.71
C THR A 154 -4.95 -3.80 -1.57
N VAL A 155 -3.62 -3.97 -1.72
CA VAL A 155 -2.73 -4.51 -0.66
C VAL A 155 -2.93 -3.80 0.68
N PHE A 156 -3.07 -2.47 0.66
CA PHE A 156 -3.16 -1.66 1.88
C PHE A 156 -4.60 -1.31 2.26
N ALA A 157 -5.60 -1.85 1.56
CA ALA A 157 -7.00 -1.56 1.81
C ALA A 157 -7.60 -2.62 2.77
N PRO A 158 -8.07 -2.23 3.97
CA PRO A 158 -8.73 -3.16 4.90
C PRO A 158 -10.05 -3.76 4.36
N LEU A 159 -10.68 -3.10 3.39
CA LEU A 159 -11.92 -3.52 2.74
C LEU A 159 -11.71 -3.70 1.24
N ALA A 160 -12.48 -4.62 0.65
CA ALA A 160 -12.64 -4.72 -0.79
C ALA A 160 -13.52 -3.57 -1.30
N LEU A 161 -13.03 -2.88 -2.33
CA LEU A 161 -13.71 -1.77 -2.99
C LEU A 161 -14.30 -2.21 -4.33
N HIS A 162 -15.59 -2.00 -4.51
CA HIS A 162 -16.28 -2.15 -5.79
C HIS A 162 -16.77 -0.78 -6.27
N THR A 163 -16.39 -0.42 -7.49
CA THR A 163 -16.75 0.88 -8.09
C THR A 163 -17.71 0.68 -9.25
N ASN A 164 -18.72 1.54 -9.32
CA ASN A 164 -19.61 1.66 -10.47
C ASN A 164 -19.75 3.14 -10.81
N THR A 165 -19.43 3.50 -12.06
CA THR A 165 -19.57 4.86 -12.56
C THR A 165 -20.66 4.89 -13.62
N SER A 166 -21.62 5.77 -13.43
CA SER A 166 -22.68 6.05 -14.39
C SER A 166 -22.61 7.52 -14.78
N ARG A 167 -23.00 7.82 -16.02
CA ARG A 167 -22.84 9.14 -16.62
C ARG A 167 -24.19 9.60 -17.11
N THR A 168 -24.62 10.77 -16.64
CA THR A 168 -25.94 11.32 -16.92
C THR A 168 -25.80 12.68 -17.57
N THR A 169 -26.39 12.85 -18.75
CA THR A 169 -26.47 14.14 -19.42
C THR A 169 -27.74 14.84 -18.97
N VAL A 170 -27.62 15.98 -18.30
CA VAL A 170 -28.80 16.78 -17.92
C VAL A 170 -29.26 17.57 -19.16
N THR A 171 -30.30 17.05 -19.81
CA THR A 171 -30.82 17.56 -21.10
C THR A 171 -31.27 19.02 -21.10
N LYS A 172 -31.44 19.65 -19.93
CA LYS A 172 -31.87 21.05 -19.81
C LYS A 172 -30.74 22.08 -19.72
N THR A 173 -29.53 21.67 -19.36
CA THR A 173 -28.41 22.60 -19.07
C THR A 173 -27.12 22.25 -19.82
N SER A 174 -27.13 21.18 -20.63
CA SER A 174 -25.94 20.60 -21.27
C SER A 174 -24.78 20.28 -20.30
N THR A 175 -25.02 20.31 -18.98
CA THR A 175 -24.04 19.91 -17.98
C THR A 175 -23.98 18.40 -17.88
N PHE A 176 -22.76 17.91 -17.86
CA PHE A 176 -22.44 16.50 -17.81
C PHE A 176 -22.12 16.11 -16.37
N LEU A 177 -22.84 15.14 -15.83
CA LEU A 177 -22.65 14.68 -14.45
C LEU A 177 -22.21 13.22 -14.44
N GLU A 178 -21.17 12.94 -13.67
CA GLU A 178 -20.76 11.57 -13.38
C GLU A 178 -21.18 11.19 -11.96
N THR A 179 -21.98 10.15 -11.83
CA THR A 179 -22.37 9.58 -10.54
C THR A 179 -21.55 8.33 -10.29
N HIS A 180 -20.75 8.37 -9.24
CA HIS A 180 -19.88 7.28 -8.82
C HIS A 180 -20.44 6.62 -7.56
N THR A 181 -20.52 5.30 -7.58
CA THR A 181 -20.91 4.47 -6.45
C THR A 181 -19.73 3.63 -6.01
N LEU A 182 -19.24 3.87 -4.79
CA LEU A 182 -18.18 3.13 -4.13
C LEU A 182 -18.82 2.20 -3.10
N THR A 183 -18.61 0.89 -3.21
CA THR A 183 -19.14 -0.09 -2.25
C THR A 183 -17.99 -0.79 -1.54
N PHE A 184 -18.02 -0.78 -0.21
CA PHE A 184 -17.02 -1.34 0.67
C PHE A 184 -17.56 -2.60 1.35
N THR A 185 -16.84 -3.71 1.19
CA THR A 185 -17.18 -4.99 1.82
C THR A 185 -15.93 -5.65 2.42
N PRO A 186 -16.05 -6.44 3.50
CA PRO A 186 -14.95 -7.21 4.04
C PRO A 186 -14.31 -8.12 2.99
N PRO A 187 -12.99 -8.24 2.99
CA PRO A 187 -12.32 -9.24 2.15
C PRO A 187 -12.64 -10.65 2.66
N PRO A 188 -12.52 -11.68 1.80
CA PRO A 188 -12.56 -13.08 2.24
C PRO A 188 -11.55 -13.31 3.39
N PRO A 189 -11.89 -14.13 4.40
CA PRO A 189 -13.05 -15.04 4.46
C PRO A 189 -14.31 -14.42 5.09
N PHE A 190 -14.34 -13.12 5.39
CA PHE A 190 -15.52 -12.51 6.00
C PHE A 190 -16.70 -12.45 5.02
N PRO A 191 -17.92 -12.85 5.43
CA PRO A 191 -19.09 -12.67 4.58
C PRO A 191 -19.45 -11.19 4.43
N SER A 192 -19.77 -10.78 3.20
CA SER A 192 -20.14 -9.40 2.85
C SER A 192 -21.40 -8.90 3.56
N SER A 193 -22.21 -9.79 4.13
CA SER A 193 -23.39 -9.43 4.94
C SER A 193 -23.04 -8.81 6.29
N LEU A 194 -21.80 -8.98 6.79
CA LEU A 194 -21.38 -8.41 8.08
C LEU A 194 -21.16 -6.91 8.03
N TYR A 195 -20.69 -6.41 6.89
CA TYR A 195 -20.34 -5.02 6.69
C TYR A 195 -20.47 -4.71 5.19
N ASN A 196 -21.36 -3.79 4.84
CA ASN A 196 -21.57 -3.40 3.45
C ASN A 196 -22.02 -1.95 3.46
N ILE A 197 -21.18 -1.07 2.91
CA ILE A 197 -21.41 0.38 2.92
C ILE A 197 -21.21 0.91 1.51
N SER A 198 -22.14 1.72 1.02
CA SER A 198 -22.00 2.39 -0.27
C SER A 198 -21.93 3.90 -0.07
N VAL A 199 -20.90 4.52 -0.65
CA VAL A 199 -20.75 5.97 -0.79
C VAL A 199 -21.07 6.33 -2.23
N VAL A 200 -21.98 7.27 -2.43
CA VAL A 200 -22.35 7.78 -3.75
C VAL A 200 -21.93 9.24 -3.83
N TYR A 201 -21.11 9.59 -4.82
CA TYR A 201 -20.75 10.98 -5.07
C TYR A 201 -20.98 11.36 -6.52
N GLU A 202 -21.29 12.63 -6.73
CA GLU A 202 -21.49 13.24 -8.03
C GLU A 202 -20.33 14.19 -8.33
N SER A 203 -19.77 14.08 -9.53
CA SER A 203 -18.69 14.92 -10.01
C SER A 203 -19.06 15.64 -11.31
N ASP A 204 -18.50 16.83 -11.47
CA ASP A 204 -18.47 17.55 -12.74
C ASP A 204 -17.10 17.30 -13.38
N PRO A 205 -17.01 16.55 -14.48
CA PRO A 205 -15.74 16.29 -15.13
C PRO A 205 -15.19 17.49 -15.90
N GLU A 206 -16.01 18.50 -16.22
CA GLU A 206 -15.51 19.73 -16.87
C GLU A 206 -14.72 20.57 -15.88
N THR A 207 -15.24 20.75 -14.67
CA THR A 207 -14.57 21.50 -13.60
C THR A 207 -13.68 20.64 -12.70
N GLN A 208 -13.70 19.31 -12.89
CA GLN A 208 -13.01 18.32 -12.06
C GLN A 208 -13.34 18.48 -10.57
N SER A 209 -14.61 18.78 -10.25
CA SER A 209 -15.05 19.08 -8.89
C SER A 209 -16.11 18.09 -8.40
N VAL A 210 -16.13 17.85 -7.09
CA VAL A 210 -17.18 17.06 -6.42
C VAL A 210 -18.34 17.98 -6.08
N ILE A 211 -19.55 17.61 -6.50
CA ILE A 211 -20.76 18.43 -6.34
C ILE A 211 -21.54 17.99 -5.11
N ALA A 212 -21.67 16.67 -4.93
CA ALA A 212 -22.48 16.10 -3.86
C ALA A 212 -21.91 14.75 -3.42
N VAL A 213 -22.09 14.43 -2.14
CA VAL A 213 -21.73 13.14 -1.53
C VAL A 213 -22.89 12.69 -0.67
N SER A 214 -23.22 11.41 -0.74
CA SER A 214 -24.27 10.80 0.05
C SER A 214 -23.96 9.35 0.40
N VAL A 215 -24.51 8.89 1.53
CA VAL A 215 -24.44 7.48 1.95
C VAL A 215 -25.88 7.00 2.17
N PRO A 216 -26.42 6.12 1.30
CA PRO A 216 -27.84 5.77 1.30
C PRO A 216 -28.34 5.18 2.63
N THR A 217 -29.51 5.65 3.08
CA THR A 217 -30.15 5.30 4.37
C THR A 217 -31.50 4.57 4.25
N GLY A 218 -32.05 4.42 3.03
CA GLY A 218 -33.40 3.86 2.75
C GLY A 218 -33.56 2.34 2.99
N SER A 219 -34.60 1.67 2.47
CA SER A 219 -34.84 0.23 2.71
C SER A 219 -33.69 -0.69 2.29
N GLU A 220 -32.92 -0.30 1.27
CA GLU A 220 -31.68 -0.95 0.85
C GLU A 220 -30.56 -0.86 1.91
N SER A 221 -30.67 0.05 2.88
CA SER A 221 -29.76 0.14 4.04
C SER A 221 -29.89 -1.06 4.99
N LYS A 222 -31.04 -1.74 5.02
CA LYS A 222 -31.20 -2.95 5.85
C LYS A 222 -30.32 -4.11 5.35
N LYS A 223 -30.00 -4.14 4.06
CA LYS A 223 -29.01 -5.07 3.48
C LYS A 223 -27.57 -4.58 3.70
N ARG A 224 -27.39 -3.26 3.82
CA ARG A 224 -26.11 -2.56 4.02
C ARG A 224 -25.88 -2.35 5.51
N ARG A 225 -25.46 -3.41 6.21
CA ARG A 225 -25.31 -3.43 7.67
C ARG A 225 -24.24 -2.41 8.12
N VAL A 226 -24.64 -1.15 8.31
CA VAL A 226 -23.79 -0.08 8.83
C VAL A 226 -23.89 -0.04 10.36
N PRO A 227 -22.79 -0.21 11.10
CA PRO A 227 -22.79 -0.06 12.55
C PRO A 227 -23.30 1.32 12.99
N THR A 228 -24.14 1.37 14.02
CA THR A 228 -24.81 2.61 14.46
C THR A 228 -23.83 3.75 14.78
N VAL A 229 -22.69 3.42 15.40
CA VAL A 229 -21.65 4.40 15.73
C VAL A 229 -21.07 5.03 14.45
N LEU A 230 -20.72 4.18 13.48
CA LEU A 230 -20.22 4.63 12.18
C LEU A 230 -21.28 5.44 11.43
N ARG A 231 -22.56 5.02 11.45
CA ARG A 231 -23.64 5.77 10.80
C ARG A 231 -23.77 7.18 11.37
N ARG A 232 -23.74 7.33 12.70
CA ARG A 232 -23.80 8.63 13.37
C ARG A 232 -22.64 9.54 12.95
N TRP A 233 -21.43 9.00 12.85
CA TRP A 233 -20.26 9.75 12.39
C TRP A 233 -20.39 10.18 10.93
N ILE A 234 -20.84 9.27 10.04
CA ILE A 234 -21.12 9.59 8.62
C ILE A 234 -22.14 10.73 8.53
N ASP A 235 -23.25 10.64 9.27
CA ASP A 235 -24.30 11.65 9.28
C ASP A 235 -23.79 13.02 9.75
N ALA A 236 -23.02 13.03 10.85
CA ALA A 236 -22.43 14.26 11.38
C ALA A 236 -21.45 14.89 10.38
N ARG A 237 -20.65 14.09 9.68
CA ARG A 237 -19.68 14.55 8.68
C ARG A 237 -20.38 15.14 7.45
N LEU A 238 -21.40 14.45 6.92
CA LEU A 238 -22.15 14.93 5.75
C LEU A 238 -23.00 16.18 6.07
N ALA A 239 -23.39 16.37 7.32
CA ALA A 239 -24.05 17.59 7.78
C ALA A 239 -23.08 18.79 7.93
N ASN A 240 -21.77 18.54 8.05
CA ASN A 240 -20.77 19.59 8.22
C ASN A 240 -20.43 20.26 6.87
N PRO A 241 -20.64 21.57 6.69
CA PRO A 241 -20.39 22.27 5.42
C PRO A 241 -18.96 22.15 4.89
N LEU A 242 -17.97 21.97 5.77
CA LEU A 242 -16.55 21.87 5.39
C LEU A 242 -16.17 20.47 4.94
N LEU A 243 -16.87 19.43 5.42
CA LEU A 243 -16.52 18.03 5.22
C LEU A 243 -17.48 17.29 4.29
N LYS A 244 -18.64 17.89 3.98
CA LYS A 244 -19.71 17.25 3.18
C LYS A 244 -19.29 16.81 1.77
N LEU A 245 -18.22 17.36 1.21
CA LEU A 245 -17.69 17.01 -0.13
C LEU A 245 -16.41 16.18 -0.06
N ASP A 246 -15.89 15.91 1.14
CA ASP A 246 -14.65 15.17 1.35
C ASP A 246 -14.89 13.66 1.27
N VAL A 247 -14.86 13.13 0.05
CA VAL A 247 -15.03 11.70 -0.25
C VAL A 247 -13.85 10.88 0.28
N ALA A 248 -12.64 11.42 0.22
CA ALA A 248 -11.42 10.68 0.54
C ALA A 248 -11.39 10.29 2.02
N THR A 249 -11.54 11.27 2.92
CA THR A 249 -11.50 11.00 4.36
C THR A 249 -12.74 10.25 4.85
N LEU A 250 -13.89 10.44 4.19
CA LEU A 250 -15.07 9.61 4.43
C LEU A 250 -14.78 8.12 4.16
N CYS A 251 -14.17 7.82 3.01
CA CYS A 251 -13.79 6.45 2.64
C CYS A 251 -12.68 5.91 3.54
N TRP A 252 -11.72 6.76 3.93
CA TRP A 252 -10.68 6.41 4.90
C TRP A 252 -11.26 5.95 6.23
N GLY A 253 -12.14 6.76 6.84
CA GLY A 253 -12.73 6.43 8.14
C GLY A 253 -13.60 5.18 8.10
N ILE A 254 -14.31 4.93 6.99
CA ILE A 254 -15.04 3.66 6.76
C ILE A 254 -14.09 2.45 6.80
N ASN A 255 -12.97 2.52 6.06
CA ASN A 255 -11.97 1.46 6.02
C ASN A 255 -11.34 1.22 7.39
N ARG A 256 -10.87 2.28 8.03
CA ARG A 256 -10.20 2.20 9.33
C ARG A 256 -11.14 1.71 10.44
N TYR A 257 -12.42 2.11 10.41
CA TYR A 257 -13.40 1.60 11.37
C TYR A 257 -13.52 0.07 11.33
N TRP A 258 -13.52 -0.53 10.14
CA TRP A 258 -13.56 -1.98 9.99
C TRP A 258 -12.32 -2.64 10.60
N GLU A 259 -11.13 -2.12 10.28
CA GLU A 259 -9.86 -2.59 10.83
C GLU A 259 -9.86 -2.54 12.36
N ALA A 260 -10.24 -1.40 12.95
CA ALA A 260 -10.35 -1.25 14.39
C ALA A 260 -11.39 -2.20 15.02
N SER A 261 -12.50 -2.48 14.30
CA SER A 261 -13.51 -3.44 14.74
C SER A 261 -12.98 -4.87 14.77
N VAL A 262 -12.19 -5.28 13.78
CA VAL A 262 -11.53 -6.60 13.73
C VAL A 262 -10.49 -6.72 14.84
N THR A 263 -9.64 -5.70 15.03
CA THR A 263 -8.65 -5.67 16.12
C THR A 263 -9.32 -5.79 17.49
N ARG A 264 -10.42 -5.07 17.70
CA ARG A 264 -11.22 -5.18 18.93
C ARG A 264 -11.87 -6.56 19.09
N ALA A 265 -12.35 -7.18 18.02
CA ALA A 265 -12.89 -8.54 18.07
C ALA A 265 -11.81 -9.56 18.43
N ARG A 266 -10.58 -9.39 17.94
CA ARG A 266 -9.42 -10.22 18.33
C ARG A 266 -9.13 -10.11 19.81
N LEU A 267 -9.09 -8.89 20.35
CA LEU A 267 -8.98 -8.64 21.79
C LEU A 267 -10.04 -9.42 22.57
N TRP A 268 -11.32 -9.27 22.21
CA TRP A 268 -12.40 -9.98 22.88
C TRP A 268 -12.28 -11.49 22.79
N SER A 269 -11.95 -12.02 21.61
CA SER A 269 -11.79 -13.48 21.44
C SER A 269 -10.70 -14.04 22.35
N ARG A 270 -9.61 -13.28 22.59
CA ARG A 270 -8.52 -13.68 23.48
C ARG A 270 -8.93 -13.66 24.95
N ILE A 271 -9.64 -12.62 25.36
CA ILE A 271 -10.16 -12.51 26.73
C ILE A 271 -11.22 -13.60 26.99
N ASP A 272 -12.12 -13.86 26.04
CA ASP A 272 -13.13 -14.91 26.13
C ASP A 272 -12.49 -16.30 26.16
N HIS A 273 -11.44 -16.54 25.38
CA HIS A 273 -10.69 -17.80 25.44
C HIS A 273 -10.05 -18.06 26.81
N LYS A 274 -9.47 -17.02 27.43
CA LYS A 274 -8.81 -17.13 28.74
C LYS A 274 -9.81 -17.21 29.91
N HIS A 275 -10.87 -16.42 29.85
CA HIS A 275 -11.77 -16.18 31.00
C HIS A 275 -13.21 -16.66 30.80
N GLY A 276 -13.58 -17.13 29.61
CA GLY A 276 -14.90 -17.66 29.31
C GLY A 276 -15.22 -18.98 29.99
N SER A 277 -16.51 -19.35 29.97
CA SER A 277 -17.07 -20.51 30.69
C SER A 277 -16.54 -21.88 30.23
N GLY A 278 -15.85 -21.94 29.09
CA GLY A 278 -15.28 -23.16 28.51
C GLY A 278 -13.75 -23.21 28.46
N GLY A 279 -13.05 -22.30 29.17
CA GLY A 279 -11.61 -22.09 29.04
C GLY A 279 -10.75 -23.34 29.22
N ARG A 280 -10.43 -24.01 28.09
CA ARG A 280 -9.36 -24.99 28.00
C ARG A 280 -8.04 -24.23 28.06
N LYS A 281 -7.09 -24.68 28.90
CA LYS A 281 -5.71 -24.13 28.99
C LYS A 281 -4.88 -24.41 27.72
N SER A 282 -5.48 -24.43 26.54
CA SER A 282 -4.73 -24.58 25.28
C SER A 282 -4.16 -23.22 24.89
N LYS A 283 -2.94 -23.22 24.35
CA LYS A 283 -2.32 -22.03 23.75
C LYS A 283 -3.31 -21.37 22.79
N PHE A 284 -3.45 -20.05 22.87
CA PHE A 284 -4.22 -19.29 21.90
C PHE A 284 -3.48 -19.43 20.56
N PRO A 285 -4.13 -19.93 19.49
CA PRO A 285 -3.48 -20.04 18.20
C PRO A 285 -3.31 -18.62 17.66
N GLU A 286 -2.07 -18.13 17.75
CA GLU A 286 -1.63 -16.88 17.16
C GLU A 286 -1.44 -17.12 15.66
N SER A 287 -2.03 -16.27 14.82
CA SER A 287 -1.90 -16.42 13.36
C SER A 287 -0.54 -15.85 12.94
N GLU A 288 0.45 -16.72 12.77
CA GLU A 288 1.82 -16.37 12.39
C GLU A 288 1.91 -15.70 11.01
N THR A 289 0.89 -15.86 10.16
CA THR A 289 0.90 -15.39 8.76
C THR A 289 0.00 -14.18 8.50
N GLY A 290 -0.65 -13.61 9.52
CA GLY A 290 -1.58 -12.48 9.37
C GLY A 290 -2.88 -12.80 8.62
N VAL A 291 -2.98 -13.97 7.99
CA VAL A 291 -4.17 -14.45 7.27
C VAL A 291 -5.19 -14.96 8.28
N ILE A 292 -6.43 -14.47 8.17
CA ILE A 292 -7.54 -14.90 9.03
C ILE A 292 -8.06 -16.26 8.52
N THR A 293 -7.92 -17.29 9.34
CA THR A 293 -8.43 -18.63 9.03
C THR A 293 -9.94 -18.73 9.28
N LEU A 294 -10.62 -19.74 8.71
CA LEU A 294 -12.05 -19.98 8.97
C LEU A 294 -12.36 -20.26 10.45
N SER A 295 -11.43 -20.88 11.19
CA SER A 295 -11.58 -21.12 12.63
C SER A 295 -11.44 -19.83 13.42
N GLU A 296 -10.49 -18.96 13.07
CA GLU A 296 -10.35 -17.63 13.64
C GLU A 296 -11.61 -16.79 13.37
N LEU A 297 -12.09 -16.77 12.12
CA LEU A 297 -13.30 -16.06 11.72
C LEU A 297 -14.50 -16.43 12.60
N ARG A 298 -14.74 -17.73 12.85
CA ARG A 298 -15.84 -18.20 13.71
C ARG A 298 -15.74 -17.69 15.14
N ARG A 299 -14.53 -17.44 15.65
CA ARG A 299 -14.30 -16.83 16.98
C ARG A 299 -14.48 -15.32 16.97
N LEU A 300 -14.13 -14.65 15.87
CA LEU A 300 -14.18 -13.19 15.77
C LEU A 300 -15.61 -12.66 15.54
N ILE A 301 -16.41 -13.33 14.70
CA ILE A 301 -17.76 -12.87 14.31
C ILE A 301 -18.63 -12.49 15.52
N PRO A 302 -18.73 -13.31 16.59
CA PRO A 302 -19.55 -12.97 17.77
C PRO A 302 -19.08 -11.73 18.54
N HIS A 303 -17.87 -11.24 18.25
CA HIS A 303 -17.25 -10.14 18.98
C HIS A 303 -17.07 -8.85 18.17
N LEU A 304 -17.37 -8.85 16.86
CA LEU A 304 -17.24 -7.67 16.00
C LEU A 304 -18.03 -6.46 16.53
N ASP A 305 -19.27 -6.68 16.96
CA ASP A 305 -20.16 -5.62 17.46
C ASP A 305 -20.04 -5.42 18.98
N ARG A 306 -19.25 -6.24 19.68
CA ARG A 306 -19.18 -6.25 21.14
C ARG A 306 -18.39 -5.06 21.65
N SER A 307 -18.97 -4.25 22.54
CA SER A 307 -18.30 -3.11 23.19
C SER A 307 -17.85 -3.39 24.62
N SER A 308 -18.39 -4.41 25.27
CA SER A 308 -18.04 -4.74 26.66
C SER A 308 -18.16 -6.24 26.97
N MET A 309 -17.40 -6.69 27.96
CA MET A 309 -17.37 -8.06 28.44
C MET A 309 -17.33 -8.10 29.96
N VAL A 310 -18.16 -8.97 30.55
CA VAL A 310 -18.13 -9.23 31.99
C VAL A 310 -17.26 -10.47 32.23
N ILE A 311 -16.23 -10.30 33.06
CA ILE A 311 -15.31 -11.33 33.51
C ILE A 311 -15.69 -11.69 34.95
N ARG A 312 -15.88 -12.98 35.19
CA ARG A 312 -16.20 -13.53 36.51
C ARG A 312 -15.07 -14.41 36.99
N SER A 313 -14.81 -14.38 38.29
CA SER A 313 -13.98 -15.40 38.91
C SER A 313 -14.66 -16.77 38.82
N LYS A 314 -13.84 -17.83 38.81
CA LYS A 314 -14.29 -19.22 38.72
C LYS A 314 -14.72 -19.80 40.07
N SER A 315 -14.44 -19.13 41.19
CA SER A 315 -14.87 -19.53 42.53
C SER A 315 -16.32 -19.10 42.82
N SER A 316 -17.06 -19.93 43.55
CA SER A 316 -18.52 -19.78 43.69
C SER A 316 -18.91 -18.58 44.55
N GLY A 317 -19.91 -17.82 44.06
CA GLY A 317 -20.89 -17.09 44.87
C GLY A 317 -20.51 -15.72 45.44
N GLY A 318 -19.22 -15.44 45.67
CA GLY A 318 -18.77 -14.25 46.43
C GLY A 318 -17.78 -13.31 45.73
N ASP A 319 -17.44 -13.55 44.47
CA ASP A 319 -16.27 -12.89 43.87
C ASP A 319 -16.62 -11.61 43.09
N PRO A 320 -15.70 -10.62 43.06
CA PRO A 320 -15.89 -9.40 42.29
C PRO A 320 -16.10 -9.72 40.81
N ARG A 321 -16.99 -8.97 40.15
CA ARG A 321 -17.19 -9.04 38.70
C ARG A 321 -16.53 -7.84 38.05
N VAL A 322 -15.74 -8.10 37.03
CA VAL A 322 -15.03 -7.06 36.28
C VAL A 322 -15.75 -6.86 34.95
N LEU A 323 -16.17 -5.63 34.68
CA LEU A 323 -16.68 -5.20 33.39
C LEU A 323 -15.54 -4.51 32.65
N LEU A 324 -15.09 -5.10 31.55
CA LEU A 324 -14.15 -4.48 30.63
C LEU A 324 -14.94 -3.94 29.44
N SER A 325 -14.85 -2.65 29.19
CA SER A 325 -15.37 -1.97 28.01
C SER A 325 -14.23 -1.53 27.11
N ASN A 326 -14.45 -1.64 25.80
CA ASN A 326 -13.57 -1.06 24.80
C ASN A 326 -14.45 -0.46 23.70
N THR A 327 -14.77 0.83 23.85
CA THR A 327 -15.64 1.53 22.92
C THR A 327 -14.83 2.03 21.73
N LEU A 328 -15.38 1.85 20.54
CA LEU A 328 -14.80 2.35 19.29
C LEU A 328 -15.44 3.71 18.97
N THR A 329 -14.63 4.76 18.94
CA THR A 329 -15.02 6.12 18.54
C THR A 329 -14.27 6.51 17.27
N ILE A 330 -14.76 7.48 16.50
CA ILE A 330 -14.09 7.96 15.28
C ILE A 330 -13.87 9.47 15.44
N ASP A 331 -12.68 9.95 15.09
CA ASP A 331 -12.41 11.38 15.04
C ASP A 331 -13.23 12.07 13.93
N ASP A 332 -13.85 13.19 14.28
CA ASP A 332 -14.77 13.89 13.37
C ASP A 332 -14.05 14.51 12.16
N TRP A 333 -12.77 14.83 12.29
CA TRP A 333 -11.98 15.49 11.25
C TRP A 333 -11.18 14.49 10.42
N THR A 334 -10.32 13.72 11.07
CA THR A 334 -9.39 12.79 10.41
C THR A 334 -10.05 11.47 10.01
N GLY A 335 -11.19 11.13 10.61
CA GLY A 335 -11.80 9.81 10.43
C GLY A 335 -11.02 8.69 11.10
N GLU A 336 -10.03 9.01 11.95
CA GLU A 336 -9.21 8.01 12.61
C GLU A 336 -10.00 7.36 13.76
N PRO A 337 -10.14 6.02 13.77
CA PRO A 337 -10.79 5.31 14.85
C PRO A 337 -9.92 5.25 16.10
N GLN A 338 -10.53 5.46 17.26
CA GLN A 338 -9.89 5.33 18.56
C GLN A 338 -10.61 4.27 19.39
N LEU A 339 -9.83 3.33 19.93
CA LEU A 339 -10.27 2.38 20.94
C LEU A 339 -10.07 2.99 22.33
N ARG A 340 -11.15 3.04 23.11
CA ARG A 340 -11.14 3.55 24.50
C ARG A 340 -11.40 2.40 25.47
N PRO A 341 -10.33 1.72 25.93
CA PRO A 341 -10.47 0.69 26.93
C PRO A 341 -10.72 1.30 28.31
N GLU A 342 -11.73 0.78 29.00
CA GLU A 342 -12.11 1.16 30.35
C GLU A 342 -12.46 -0.10 31.15
N LEU A 343 -12.12 -0.11 32.43
CA LEU A 343 -12.39 -1.23 33.32
C LEU A 343 -13.21 -0.74 34.51
N SER A 344 -14.22 -1.51 34.91
CA SER A 344 -14.99 -1.25 36.13
C SER A 344 -15.16 -2.52 36.93
N VAL A 345 -15.10 -2.42 38.26
CA VAL A 345 -15.20 -3.55 39.17
C VAL A 345 -16.44 -3.39 40.03
N SER A 346 -17.27 -4.43 40.04
CA SER A 346 -18.39 -4.55 40.97
C SER A 346 -18.06 -5.60 42.03
N PRO A 347 -17.87 -5.21 43.31
CA PRO A 347 -17.64 -6.18 44.37
C PRO A 347 -18.92 -6.98 44.65
N SER A 348 -18.77 -8.25 45.02
CA SER A 348 -19.90 -9.03 45.52
C SER A 348 -20.12 -8.67 46.99
N GLY A 349 -21.30 -8.15 47.33
CA GLY A 349 -21.69 -7.87 48.72
C GLY A 349 -21.42 -6.44 49.21
N SER A 350 -22.50 -5.78 49.61
CA SER A 350 -22.61 -4.44 50.20
C SER A 350 -22.50 -3.24 49.24
N SER A 351 -23.58 -2.47 49.17
CA SER A 351 -23.71 -1.18 48.48
C SER A 351 -23.02 -0.02 49.21
N GLY A 352 -22.02 -0.32 50.06
CA GLY A 352 -21.34 0.63 50.93
C GLY A 352 -20.00 1.13 50.36
N GLY A 353 -19.49 2.23 50.93
CA GLY A 353 -18.25 2.93 50.57
C GLY A 353 -16.99 2.12 50.15
N PRO A 354 -16.67 0.92 50.71
CA PRO A 354 -15.48 0.18 50.30
C PRO A 354 -15.47 -0.26 48.83
N GLY A 355 -16.64 -0.52 48.23
CA GLY A 355 -16.70 -0.99 46.83
C GLY A 355 -16.26 0.04 45.80
N LYS A 356 -16.54 1.32 46.06
CA LYS A 356 -16.11 2.43 45.19
C LYS A 356 -14.58 2.61 45.22
N LYS A 357 -13.95 2.35 46.36
CA LYS A 357 -12.49 2.44 46.49
C LYS A 357 -11.80 1.35 45.66
N ILE A 358 -12.31 0.11 45.71
CA ILE A 358 -11.78 -1.00 44.89
C ILE A 358 -11.90 -0.69 43.40
N ASP A 359 -13.06 -0.20 42.95
CA ASP A 359 -13.26 0.21 41.55
C ASP A 359 -12.29 1.32 41.12
N GLN A 360 -12.11 2.35 41.94
CA GLN A 360 -11.19 3.45 41.65
C GLN A 360 -9.73 3.00 41.61
N GLU A 361 -9.29 2.17 42.55
CA GLU A 361 -7.91 1.65 42.55
C GLU A 361 -7.68 0.68 41.38
N ALA A 362 -8.66 -0.16 41.03
CA ALA A 362 -8.58 -1.03 39.86
C ALA A 362 -8.50 -0.22 38.55
N LYS A 363 -9.27 0.87 38.43
CA LYS A 363 -9.19 1.82 37.30
C LYS A 363 -7.83 2.48 37.21
N LYS A 364 -7.29 2.96 38.34
CA LYS A 364 -5.95 3.57 38.39
C LYS A 364 -4.87 2.57 37.96
N LEU A 365 -4.92 1.34 38.50
CA LEU A 365 -3.99 0.28 38.14
C LEU A 365 -4.09 -0.05 36.63
N PHE A 366 -5.30 -0.21 36.11
CA PHE A 366 -5.53 -0.46 34.70
C PHE A 366 -4.90 0.62 33.80
N HIS A 367 -5.14 1.89 34.10
CA HIS A 367 -4.58 2.99 33.32
C HIS A 367 -3.07 3.16 33.51
N ALA A 368 -2.52 2.82 34.67
CA ALA A 368 -1.07 2.80 34.88
C ALA A 368 -0.41 1.74 33.99
N LEU A 369 -0.93 0.51 34.00
CA LEU A 369 -0.43 -0.59 33.16
C LEU A 369 -0.55 -0.30 31.66
N LEU A 370 -1.64 0.36 31.23
CA LEU A 370 -1.79 0.79 29.84
C LEU A 370 -0.75 1.84 29.42
N LYS A 371 -0.40 2.77 30.31
CA LYS A 371 0.60 3.81 30.03
C LYS A 371 2.01 3.24 30.00
N ASP A 372 2.37 2.38 30.94
CA ASP A 372 3.71 1.78 31.02
C ASP A 372 4.05 0.98 29.75
N ASP A 373 3.07 0.27 29.18
CA ASP A 373 3.26 -0.45 27.91
C ASP A 373 3.42 0.45 26.69
N THR A 374 2.86 1.67 26.73
CA THR A 374 3.01 2.65 25.65
C THR A 374 4.45 3.18 25.55
N PHE A 375 5.18 3.21 26.66
CA PHE A 375 6.59 3.64 26.68
C PHE A 375 7.58 2.54 26.29
N ASN A 376 7.22 1.27 26.49
CA ASN A 376 8.11 0.13 26.25
C ASN A 376 7.94 -0.51 24.85
N SER A 377 6.90 -0.13 24.11
CA SER A 377 6.65 -0.60 22.74
C SER A 377 7.30 0.36 21.73
N THR A 378 8.52 0.05 21.29
CA THR A 378 9.22 0.74 20.20
C THR A 378 8.86 0.19 18.81
N GLN A 379 7.79 -0.61 18.69
CA GLN A 379 7.36 -1.19 17.42
C GLN A 379 5.89 -0.85 17.13
N SER A 380 5.69 -0.30 15.93
CA SER A 380 4.41 0.00 15.25
C SER A 380 3.87 1.43 15.43
N ILE A 381 4.04 2.21 14.37
CA ILE A 381 3.54 3.57 14.15
C ILE A 381 2.03 3.48 13.82
N VAL A 382 1.23 3.05 14.78
CA VAL A 382 -0.21 3.33 14.81
C VAL A 382 -0.48 3.89 16.18
N GLU A 383 -0.76 5.18 16.22
CA GLU A 383 -1.04 5.96 17.41
C GLU A 383 -2.36 5.48 18.04
N GLY A 384 -2.31 4.38 18.78
CA GLY A 384 -3.46 3.69 19.34
C GLY A 384 -3.04 2.68 20.40
N VAL A 385 -3.93 2.44 21.39
CA VAL A 385 -3.65 1.49 22.47
C VAL A 385 -3.42 0.09 21.89
N HIS A 386 -2.20 -0.44 22.05
CA HIS A 386 -1.84 -1.76 21.54
C HIS A 386 -2.76 -2.83 22.14
N PHE A 387 -3.32 -3.72 21.32
CA PHE A 387 -4.28 -4.73 21.82
C PHE A 387 -3.65 -5.61 22.91
N ASP A 388 -2.36 -5.94 22.81
CA ASP A 388 -1.63 -6.67 23.85
C ASP A 388 -1.54 -5.90 25.16
N ALA A 389 -1.40 -4.57 25.11
CA ALA A 389 -1.37 -3.75 26.31
C ALA A 389 -2.71 -3.82 27.05
N VAL A 390 -3.83 -3.80 26.31
CA VAL A 390 -5.16 -3.98 26.92
C VAL A 390 -5.31 -5.36 27.55
N VAL A 391 -4.83 -6.42 26.90
CA VAL A 391 -4.86 -7.78 27.43
C VAL A 391 -4.01 -7.88 28.71
N ARG A 392 -2.77 -7.39 28.69
CA ARG A 392 -1.86 -7.42 29.84
C ARG A 392 -2.38 -6.59 31.00
N ALA A 393 -2.84 -5.37 30.75
CA ALA A 393 -3.43 -4.51 31.78
C ALA A 393 -4.67 -5.16 32.41
N THR A 394 -5.51 -5.81 31.58
CA THR A 394 -6.66 -6.57 32.09
C THR A 394 -6.18 -7.72 32.97
N GLU A 395 -5.20 -8.51 32.51
CA GLU A 395 -4.66 -9.65 33.26
C GLU A 395 -4.02 -9.22 34.59
N GLY A 396 -3.27 -8.12 34.62
CA GLY A 396 -2.68 -7.59 35.85
C GLY A 396 -3.74 -7.18 36.87
N VAL A 397 -4.82 -6.53 36.43
CA VAL A 397 -5.95 -6.18 37.30
C VAL A 397 -6.69 -7.43 37.78
N LEU A 398 -6.92 -8.42 36.91
CA LEU A 398 -7.56 -9.67 37.30
C LEU A 398 -6.70 -10.50 38.27
N GLY A 399 -5.38 -10.52 38.08
CA GLY A 399 -4.43 -11.14 39.01
C GLY A 399 -4.50 -10.51 40.39
N ALA A 400 -4.49 -9.17 40.46
CA ALA A 400 -4.61 -8.42 41.72
C ALA A 400 -5.97 -8.63 42.42
N LEU A 401 -7.06 -8.75 41.66
CA LEU A 401 -8.41 -8.91 42.23
C LEU A 401 -8.77 -10.35 42.59
N PHE A 402 -8.23 -11.34 41.87
CA PHE A 402 -8.57 -12.75 42.05
C PHE A 402 -7.45 -13.59 42.70
N GLY A 403 -6.29 -13.01 42.99
CA GLY A 403 -5.18 -13.69 43.65
C GLY A 403 -4.60 -14.85 42.84
N ARG A 404 -4.57 -14.71 41.51
CA ARG A 404 -3.96 -15.70 40.60
C ARG A 404 -2.59 -15.19 40.17
N ASP A 405 -1.54 -15.80 40.71
CA ASP A 405 -0.18 -15.77 40.17
C ASP A 405 -0.05 -16.74 38.97
#